data_AF-A0A969DUN7-F1
#
_entry.id   AF-A0A969DUN7-F1
#
_cell.length_a   1.000
_cell.length_b   1.000
_cell.length_c   1.000
_cell.angle_alpha   90.00
_cell.angle_beta   90.00
_cell.angle_gamma   90.00
#
_symmetry.space_group_name_H-M   'P 1'
#
loop_
_entity.id
_entity.type
_entity.pdbx_description
1 polymer ?
#
loop_
_entity_poly.entity_id
_entity_poly.type
_entity_poly.pdbx_seq_one_letter_code
_entity_poly.pdbx_strand_id
1 'polypeptide(L)'
;MVKSFKVAVPKFGNEKEDAALEELLKEYFPVKYELVDPTLDERELEAKGFAMVLRFIHTRGMVAKAILDYDLSQMANAIASVAMVQGEAQLKTIPAEEPIYKFYIKHLEYGNLFLGNKWDADRTWQAALTNHLQLMRMDLKY
;
A
#
# COMPACT_ATOMS: atom_id res chain seq x y z
N MET A 1 1.49 29.11 3.45
CA MET A 1 0.42 28.36 2.75
C MET A 1 0.84 26.90 2.79
N VAL A 2 0.22 26.08 3.64
CA VAL A 2 0.55 24.64 3.72
C VAL A 2 0.04 24.02 2.43
N LYS A 3 0.95 23.65 1.51
CA LYS A 3 0.55 22.88 0.32
C LYS A 3 -0.14 21.63 0.84
N SER A 4 -1.43 21.49 0.53
CA SER A 4 -2.16 20.27 0.81
C SER A 4 -1.48 19.15 0.03
N PHE A 5 -0.71 18.30 0.70
CA PHE A 5 -0.02 17.19 0.07
C PHE A 5 -1.07 16.24 -0.52
N LYS A 6 -1.00 16.01 -1.83
CA LYS A 6 -1.81 15.02 -2.53
C LYS A 6 -0.98 13.76 -2.78
N VAL A 7 -1.60 12.60 -2.63
CA VAL A 7 -1.01 11.31 -2.99
C VAL A 7 -1.41 10.96 -4.43
N ALA A 8 -0.43 10.65 -5.28
CA ALA A 8 -0.67 10.05 -6.57
C ALA A 8 -1.05 8.57 -6.38
N VAL A 9 -2.15 8.13 -6.99
CA VAL A 9 -2.55 6.72 -7.00
C VAL A 9 -2.60 6.23 -8.45
N PRO A 10 -1.57 5.49 -8.89
CA PRO A 10 -1.55 4.90 -10.22
C PRO A 10 -2.74 3.96 -10.41
N LYS A 11 -3.45 4.12 -11.52
CA LYS A 11 -4.47 3.16 -11.98
C LYS A 11 -3.84 1.82 -12.34
N PHE A 12 -4.62 0.75 -12.32
CA PHE A 12 -4.20 -0.55 -12.85
C PHE A 12 -4.24 -0.58 -14.38
N GLY A 13 -4.98 0.32 -15.02
CA GLY A 13 -5.12 0.38 -16.48
C GLY A 13 -6.16 -0.60 -17.02
N ASN A 14 -6.98 -1.18 -16.14
CA ASN A 14 -8.12 -2.02 -16.46
C ASN A 14 -9.37 -1.41 -15.83
N GLU A 15 -10.41 -1.16 -16.63
CA GLU A 15 -11.64 -0.49 -16.18
C GLU A 15 -12.28 -1.13 -14.95
N LYS A 16 -12.30 -2.46 -14.87
CA LYS A 16 -12.89 -3.18 -13.73
C LYS A 16 -12.06 -3.02 -12.45
N GLU A 17 -10.73 -3.11 -12.58
CA GLU A 17 -9.83 -2.95 -11.43
C GLU A 17 -9.73 -1.49 -10.99
N ASP A 18 -9.76 -0.55 -11.94
CA ASP A 18 -9.76 0.88 -11.67
C ASP A 18 -11.04 1.31 -10.95
N ALA A 19 -12.20 0.76 -11.33
CA ALA A 19 -13.46 0.99 -10.63
C ALA A 19 -13.39 0.47 -9.18
N ALA A 20 -12.91 -0.76 -8.98
CA ALA A 20 -12.75 -1.35 -7.65
C ALA A 20 -11.72 -0.58 -6.79
N LEU A 21 -10.64 -0.09 -7.42
CA LEU A 21 -9.63 0.75 -6.77
C LEU A 21 -10.27 2.05 -6.28
N GLU A 22 -11.04 2.73 -7.15
CA GLU A 22 -11.70 3.98 -6.81
C GLU A 22 -12.71 3.81 -5.65
N GLU A 23 -13.47 2.72 -5.64
CA GLU A 23 -14.37 2.39 -4.52
C GLU A 23 -13.63 2.25 -3.20
N LEU A 24 -12.54 1.46 -3.17
CA LEU A 24 -11.73 1.26 -1.97
C LEU A 24 -11.08 2.56 -1.47
N LEU A 25 -10.59 3.40 -2.38
CA LEU A 25 -9.97 4.67 -2.00
C LEU A 25 -11.00 5.67 -1.46
N LYS A 26 -12.21 5.73 -2.04
CA LYS A 26 -13.31 6.56 -1.54
C LYS A 26 -13.75 6.14 -0.15
N GLU A 27 -13.81 4.84 0.11
CA GLU A 27 -14.27 4.29 1.39
C GLU A 27 -13.21 4.45 2.49
N TYR A 28 -11.93 4.18 2.18
CA TYR A 28 -10.91 3.98 3.20
C TYR A 28 -9.71 4.93 3.17
N PHE A 29 -9.45 5.70 2.11
CA PHE A 29 -8.20 6.47 2.07
C PHE A 29 -8.31 7.80 2.87
N PRO A 30 -7.62 7.99 4.01
CA PRO A 30 -7.81 9.17 4.86
C PRO A 30 -7.23 10.49 4.33
N VAL A 31 -6.55 10.48 3.18
CA VAL A 31 -5.81 11.63 2.66
C VAL A 31 -6.29 12.02 1.27
N LYS A 32 -5.98 13.25 0.84
CA LYS A 32 -6.30 13.69 -0.51
C LYS A 32 -5.46 12.91 -1.52
N TYR A 33 -6.11 12.36 -2.52
CA TYR A 33 -5.47 11.60 -3.59
C TYR A 33 -5.98 12.02 -4.96
N GLU A 34 -5.25 11.60 -6.00
CA GLU A 34 -5.67 11.71 -7.39
C GLU A 34 -5.29 10.41 -8.12
N LEU A 35 -6.23 9.87 -8.90
CA LEU A 35 -5.94 8.73 -9.77
C LEU A 35 -5.13 9.21 -10.97
N VAL A 36 -3.98 8.60 -11.21
CA VAL A 36 -3.04 9.01 -12.27
C VAL A 36 -2.79 7.89 -13.27
N ASP A 37 -2.31 8.27 -14.45
CA ASP A 37 -1.84 7.32 -15.46
C ASP A 37 -0.63 6.53 -14.91
N PRO A 38 -0.65 5.18 -14.95
CA PRO A 38 0.42 4.35 -14.41
C PRO A 38 1.75 4.47 -15.16
N THR A 39 1.76 5.05 -16.36
CA THR A 39 2.96 5.25 -17.17
C THR A 39 3.78 6.48 -16.75
N LEU A 40 3.22 7.36 -15.92
CA LEU A 40 3.92 8.55 -15.43
C LEU A 40 5.05 8.17 -14.49
N ASP A 41 6.23 8.72 -14.76
CA ASP A 41 7.39 8.55 -13.90
C ASP A 41 7.34 9.47 -12.67
N GLU A 42 8.26 9.26 -11.73
CA GLU A 42 8.29 10.02 -10.48
C GLU A 42 8.56 11.52 -10.70
N ARG A 43 9.36 11.88 -11.71
CA ARG A 43 9.68 13.29 -12.03
C ARG A 43 8.45 13.99 -12.60
N GLU A 44 7.67 13.30 -13.42
CA GLU A 44 6.41 13.81 -13.96
C GLU A 44 5.36 13.99 -12.85
N LEU A 45 5.29 13.07 -11.90
CA LEU A 45 4.42 13.20 -10.73
C LEU A 45 4.82 14.39 -9.85
N GLU A 46 6.11 14.60 -9.60
CA GLU A 46 6.62 15.78 -8.88
C GLU A 46 6.28 17.08 -9.61
N ALA A 47 6.49 17.13 -10.92
CA ALA A 47 6.17 18.29 -11.75
C ALA A 47 4.67 18.63 -11.73
N LYS A 48 3.81 17.61 -11.57
CA LYS A 48 2.35 17.76 -11.37
C LYS A 48 1.95 18.13 -9.94
N GLY A 49 2.92 18.24 -9.03
CA GLY A 49 2.71 18.70 -7.65
C GLY A 49 2.36 17.60 -6.65
N PHE A 50 2.55 16.33 -7.01
CA PHE A 50 2.47 15.24 -6.05
C PHE A 50 3.76 15.20 -5.21
N ALA A 51 3.61 14.97 -3.91
CA ALA A 51 4.75 14.75 -3.01
C ALA A 51 4.94 13.26 -2.67
N MET A 52 3.88 12.48 -2.86
CA MET A 52 3.84 11.07 -2.47
C MET A 52 3.11 10.27 -3.53
N VAL A 53 3.45 8.98 -3.62
CA VAL A 53 2.79 8.02 -4.52
C VAL A 53 2.48 6.73 -3.76
N LEU A 54 1.27 6.20 -3.97
CA LEU A 54 0.91 4.86 -3.52
C LEU A 54 1.51 3.83 -4.48
N ARG A 55 2.26 2.88 -3.93
CA ARG A 55 2.90 1.79 -4.68
C ARG A 55 2.59 0.46 -3.99
N PHE A 56 2.86 -0.62 -4.72
CA PHE A 56 2.83 -1.96 -4.16
C PHE A 56 3.99 -2.78 -4.71
N ILE A 57 4.35 -3.82 -3.97
CA ILE A 57 5.15 -4.93 -4.49
C ILE A 57 4.26 -6.15 -4.63
N HIS A 58 4.46 -6.90 -5.72
CA HIS A 58 3.83 -8.20 -5.93
C HIS A 58 4.91 -9.26 -6.16
N THR A 59 5.21 -10.04 -5.13
CA THR A 59 6.23 -11.10 -5.15
C THR A 59 6.01 -12.06 -3.99
N ARG A 60 6.84 -13.10 -3.89
CA ARG A 60 6.82 -14.04 -2.76
C ARG A 60 7.02 -13.29 -1.45
N GLY A 61 6.25 -13.62 -0.42
CA GLY A 61 6.27 -12.91 0.86
C GLY A 61 7.67 -12.79 1.47
N MET A 62 8.51 -13.83 1.33
CA MET A 62 9.88 -13.79 1.82
C MET A 62 10.74 -12.73 1.12
N VAL A 63 10.59 -12.63 -0.20
CA VAL A 63 11.33 -11.69 -1.05
C VAL A 63 10.81 -10.27 -0.80
N ALA A 64 9.50 -10.14 -0.62
CA ALA A 64 8.87 -8.87 -0.30
C ALA A 64 9.43 -8.26 0.99
N LYS A 65 9.57 -9.06 2.04
CA LYS A 65 10.18 -8.63 3.31
C LYS A 65 11.66 -8.27 3.15
N ALA A 66 12.43 -9.03 2.38
CA ALA A 66 13.83 -8.73 2.11
C ALA A 66 14.00 -7.39 1.35
N ILE A 67 13.17 -7.14 0.33
CA ILE A 67 13.20 -5.89 -0.45
C ILE A 67 12.84 -4.68 0.42
N LEU A 68 11.88 -4.85 1.33
CA LEU A 68 11.41 -3.79 2.22
C LEU A 68 12.21 -3.72 3.54
N ASP A 69 13.38 -4.37 3.59
CA ASP A 69 14.34 -4.33 4.70
C ASP A 69 13.74 -4.76 6.06
N TYR A 70 12.83 -5.73 6.05
CA TYR A 70 12.33 -6.35 7.28
C TYR A 70 13.33 -7.35 7.84
N ASP A 71 13.40 -7.44 9.17
CA ASP A 71 14.18 -8.46 9.85
C ASP A 71 13.71 -9.88 9.48
N LEU A 72 14.60 -10.62 8.82
CA LEU A 72 14.37 -11.99 8.36
C LEU A 72 14.75 -13.04 9.41
N SER A 73 15.36 -12.64 10.54
CA SER A 73 15.78 -13.56 11.60
C SER A 73 14.63 -14.34 12.23
N GLN A 74 13.40 -13.82 12.12
CA GLN A 74 12.17 -14.43 12.61
C GLN A 74 11.33 -15.10 11.50
N MET A 75 11.89 -15.34 10.31
CA MET A 75 11.15 -15.99 9.24
C MET A 75 10.96 -17.49 9.50
N ALA A 76 9.72 -17.86 9.76
CA ALA A 76 9.24 -19.23 9.66
C ALA A 76 8.75 -19.54 8.22
N ASN A 77 8.24 -20.75 8.00
CA ASN A 77 7.56 -21.14 6.75
C ASN A 77 6.29 -20.31 6.45
N ALA A 78 5.85 -19.47 7.39
CA ALA A 78 4.73 -18.55 7.23
C ALA A 78 5.06 -17.16 7.81
N ILE A 79 4.43 -16.16 7.22
CA ILE A 79 4.51 -14.75 7.58
C ILE A 79 3.22 -14.35 8.27
N ALA A 80 3.33 -13.79 9.46
CA ALA A 80 2.23 -13.14 10.15
C ALA A 80 1.91 -11.81 9.46
N SER A 81 0.64 -11.64 9.07
CA SER A 81 0.12 -10.44 8.44
C SER A 81 -1.16 -10.00 9.15
N VAL A 82 -1.35 -8.69 9.29
CA VAL A 82 -2.56 -8.10 9.88
C VAL A 82 -3.57 -7.86 8.77
N ALA A 83 -4.74 -8.48 8.90
CA ALA A 83 -5.88 -8.26 8.03
C ALA A 83 -6.99 -7.52 8.77
N MET A 84 -7.73 -6.68 8.04
CA MET A 84 -8.91 -6.02 8.55
C MET A 84 -10.14 -6.86 8.21
N VAL A 85 -10.72 -7.49 9.24
CA VAL A 85 -11.90 -8.34 9.11
C VAL A 85 -13.02 -7.68 9.90
N GLN A 86 -14.09 -7.28 9.22
CA GLN A 86 -15.23 -6.58 9.84
C GLN A 86 -14.82 -5.32 10.64
N GLY A 87 -13.78 -4.61 10.19
CA GLY A 87 -13.27 -3.40 10.84
C GLY A 87 -12.32 -3.66 12.01
N GLU A 88 -12.01 -4.91 12.32
CA GLU A 88 -11.07 -5.28 13.38
C GLU A 88 -9.77 -5.84 12.81
N ALA A 89 -8.64 -5.45 13.41
CA ALA A 89 -7.33 -5.95 13.05
C ALA A 89 -7.13 -7.37 13.60
N GLN A 90 -7.03 -8.35 12.70
CA GLN A 90 -6.81 -9.76 13.03
C GLN A 90 -5.48 -10.25 12.45
N LEU A 91 -4.78 -11.10 13.20
CA LEU A 91 -3.58 -11.75 12.71
C LEU A 91 -3.96 -12.95 11.84
N LYS A 92 -3.44 -12.99 10.62
CA LYS A 92 -3.48 -14.16 9.74
C LYS A 92 -2.08 -14.61 9.39
N THR A 93 -1.96 -15.86 8.97
CA THR A 93 -0.70 -16.45 8.51
C THR A 93 -0.77 -16.70 7.01
N ILE A 94 0.29 -16.32 6.30
CA ILE A 94 0.45 -16.58 4.86
C ILE A 94 1.76 -17.35 4.68
N PRO A 95 1.77 -18.50 3.98
CA PRO A 95 3.01 -19.18 3.61
C PRO A 95 4.05 -18.23 2.99
N ALA A 96 5.31 -18.35 3.41
CA ALA A 96 6.36 -17.37 3.05
C ALA A 96 6.70 -17.36 1.55
N GLU A 97 6.53 -18.49 0.88
CA GLU A 97 6.74 -18.66 -0.56
C GLU A 97 5.55 -18.20 -1.41
N GLU A 98 4.41 -17.90 -0.79
CA GLU A 98 3.22 -17.50 -1.54
C GLU A 98 3.34 -16.06 -2.07
N PRO A 99 2.94 -15.79 -3.32
CA PRO A 99 2.86 -14.43 -3.83
C PRO A 99 1.87 -13.58 -3.05
N ILE A 100 2.29 -12.39 -2.65
CA ILE A 100 1.47 -11.41 -1.95
C ILE A 100 1.54 -10.05 -2.62
N TYR A 101 0.59 -9.19 -2.28
CA TYR A 101 0.61 -7.75 -2.47
C TYR A 101 0.92 -7.08 -1.15
N LYS A 102 1.86 -6.13 -1.16
CA LYS A 102 2.12 -5.23 -0.01
C LYS A 102 2.16 -3.80 -0.54
N PHE A 103 1.24 -2.98 -0.04
CA PHE A 103 1.16 -1.56 -0.38
C PHE A 103 2.05 -0.72 0.52
N TYR A 104 2.52 0.40 0.01
CA TYR A 104 3.29 1.40 0.75
C TYR A 104 3.17 2.77 0.07
N ILE A 105 3.40 3.84 0.84
CA ILE A 105 3.54 5.19 0.30
C ILE A 105 5.01 5.50 0.13
N LYS A 106 5.41 6.05 -1.01
CA LYS A 106 6.76 6.57 -1.23
C LYS A 106 6.74 8.09 -1.30
N HIS A 107 7.63 8.75 -0.58
CA HIS A 107 7.92 10.18 -0.78
C HIS A 107 8.74 10.34 -2.06
N LEU A 108 8.32 11.20 -2.97
CA LEU A 108 8.96 11.34 -4.28
C LEU A 108 10.34 12.01 -4.14
N GLU A 109 10.41 13.14 -3.44
CA GLU A 109 11.67 13.93 -3.30
C GLU A 109 12.81 13.18 -2.59
N TYR A 110 12.50 12.46 -1.50
CA TYR A 110 13.50 11.82 -0.64
C TYR A 110 13.60 10.30 -0.82
N GLY A 111 12.66 9.69 -1.55
CA GLY A 111 12.59 8.24 -1.73
C GLY A 111 12.17 7.44 -0.47
N ASN A 112 11.85 8.11 0.65
CA ASN A 112 11.44 7.46 1.88
C ASN A 112 10.19 6.60 1.68
N LEU A 113 10.19 5.39 2.24
CA LEU A 113 9.07 4.45 2.19
C LEU A 113 8.31 4.47 3.51
N PHE A 114 6.99 4.66 3.45
CA PHE A 114 6.08 4.53 4.58
C PHE A 114 5.32 3.21 4.44
N LEU A 115 5.74 2.23 5.23
CA LEU A 115 5.25 0.85 5.14
C LEU A 115 4.02 0.60 6.04
N GLY A 116 3.68 1.53 6.93
CA GLY A 116 2.72 1.34 8.02
C GLY A 116 3.36 0.70 9.26
N ASN A 117 2.63 0.68 10.38
CA ASN A 117 3.12 0.13 11.66
C ASN A 117 3.03 -1.40 11.75
N LYS A 118 2.34 -2.05 10.82
CA LYS A 118 2.09 -3.49 10.78
C LYS A 118 2.38 -4.04 9.39
N TRP A 119 2.82 -5.29 9.32
CA TRP A 119 2.84 -6.03 8.06
C TRP A 119 1.41 -6.44 7.71
N ASP A 120 0.88 -5.93 6.60
CA ASP A 120 -0.55 -5.93 6.21
C ASP A 120 -0.78 -6.54 4.81
N ALA A 121 0.18 -7.35 4.34
CA ALA A 121 0.15 -7.97 3.03
C ALA A 121 -0.98 -9.00 2.87
N ASP A 122 -1.44 -9.21 1.63
CA ASP A 122 -2.44 -10.23 1.29
C ASP A 122 -2.21 -10.85 -0.09
N ARG A 123 -2.88 -11.96 -0.38
CA ARG A 123 -2.80 -12.69 -1.66
C ARG A 123 -3.44 -11.91 -2.81
N THR A 124 -4.44 -11.07 -2.51
CA THR A 124 -5.12 -10.22 -3.50
C THR A 124 -4.81 -8.75 -3.25
N TRP A 125 -4.75 -7.97 -4.33
CA TRP A 125 -4.46 -6.54 -4.21
C TRP A 125 -5.57 -5.80 -3.45
N GLN A 126 -6.83 -6.21 -3.63
CA GLN A 126 -7.98 -5.60 -2.93
C GLN A 126 -7.83 -5.77 -1.43
N ALA A 127 -7.57 -7.00 -0.96
CA ALA A 127 -7.47 -7.25 0.47
C ALA A 127 -6.22 -6.56 1.06
N ALA A 128 -5.08 -6.59 0.37
CA ALA A 128 -3.87 -5.91 0.81
C ALA A 128 -4.04 -4.38 0.87
N LEU A 129 -4.70 -3.78 -0.13
CA LEU A 129 -4.99 -2.35 -0.13
C LEU A 129 -5.96 -1.98 0.98
N THR A 130 -7.05 -2.73 1.14
CA THR A 130 -8.03 -2.53 2.21
C THR A 130 -7.36 -2.57 3.59
N ASN A 131 -6.50 -3.56 3.85
CA ASN A 131 -5.74 -3.65 5.09
C ASN A 131 -4.87 -2.40 5.28
N HIS A 132 -4.13 -2.01 4.23
CA HIS A 132 -3.23 -0.86 4.29
C HIS A 132 -3.94 0.46 4.59
N LEU A 133 -5.04 0.74 3.88
CA LEU A 133 -5.79 1.98 4.05
C LEU A 133 -6.47 2.05 5.41
N GLN A 134 -7.11 0.96 5.85
CA GLN A 134 -7.78 0.95 7.15
C GLN A 134 -6.79 1.04 8.32
N LEU A 135 -5.66 0.34 8.27
CA LEU A 135 -4.61 0.48 9.30
C LEU A 135 -4.02 1.89 9.30
N MET A 136 -3.85 2.51 8.12
CA MET A 136 -3.43 3.91 8.02
C MET A 136 -4.43 4.86 8.71
N ARG A 137 -5.75 4.65 8.55
CA ARG A 137 -6.77 5.43 9.27
C ARG A 137 -6.61 5.32 10.78
N MET A 138 -6.42 4.09 11.29
CA MET A 138 -6.22 3.83 12.71
C MET A 138 -4.95 4.53 13.24
N ASP A 139 -3.84 4.42 12.50
CA ASP A 139 -2.56 5.05 12.86
C ASP A 139 -2.66 6.58 12.88
N LEU A 140 -3.43 7.17 11.97
CA LEU A 140 -3.68 8.61 11.89
C LEU A 140 -4.78 9.10 12.85
N LYS A 141 -5.39 8.21 13.64
CA LYS A 141 -6.50 8.50 14.58
C LYS A 141 -7.74 9.13 13.92
N TYR A 142 -8.09 8.66 12.72
CA TYR A 142 -9.34 9.00 12.02
C TYR A 142 -10.53 8.13 12.46
#